data_AF-A0A815BUJ2-F1
#
_entry.id   AF-A0A815BUJ2-F1
#
_cell.length_a   1.000
_cell.length_b   1.000
_cell.length_c   1.000
_cell.angle_alpha   90.00
_cell.angle_beta   90.00
_cell.angle_gamma   90.00
#
_symmetry.space_group_name_H-M   'P 1'
#
loop_
_entity.id
_entity.type
_entity.pdbx_description
1 polymer ?
#
loop_
_entity_poly.entity_id
_entity_poly.type
_entity_poly.pdbx_seq_one_letter_code
_entity_poly.pdbx_strand_id
1 'polypeptide(L)'
;MAYFNLAINPKNAIKSKSSGGKSPIDLTDFHPSNGKAIGDDWDVQPGDVIAWSDYRADKTYFVDEQRHLLKNQDTSGSGYLTIPLSITRLFPSALKHYASLLGSQSNLVAEIELGPTDGIFVEKFGSPLPETIRNRNDISYMYNPEEGTFYVTVVSNEKKAAFIVTFNIQGEETYKKWPGRLNSNLLPSGWSCEQHGSLSGGSHSSKGAWKLQGPEKSKEAVLEIAKKYYDGFGVNIN
;
A
#
# COMPACT_ATOMS: atom_id res chain seq x y z
N MET A 1 6.02 -23.00 -23.99
CA MET A 1 6.52 -21.60 -24.00
C MET A 1 5.30 -20.70 -24.03
N ALA A 2 4.98 -20.03 -22.92
CA ALA A 2 3.95 -18.99 -22.91
C ALA A 2 4.58 -17.72 -23.50
N TYR A 3 3.97 -17.18 -24.55
CA TYR A 3 4.41 -15.95 -25.19
C TYR A 3 3.78 -14.78 -24.45
N PHE A 4 4.62 -13.91 -23.89
CA PHE A 4 4.19 -12.63 -23.33
C PHE A 4 3.92 -11.64 -24.47
N ASN A 5 2.74 -11.02 -24.45
CA ASN A 5 2.49 -9.79 -25.22
C ASN A 5 2.85 -8.61 -24.35
N LEU A 6 4.13 -8.22 -24.34
CA LEU A 6 4.51 -6.91 -23.82
C LEU A 6 4.02 -5.87 -24.85
N ALA A 7 2.86 -5.28 -24.59
CA ALA A 7 2.28 -4.29 -25.48
C ALA A 7 2.97 -2.93 -25.33
N ILE A 8 4.25 -2.83 -25.71
CA ILE A 8 4.94 -1.53 -25.79
C ILE A 8 4.55 -0.88 -27.12
N ASN A 9 3.80 0.21 -27.02
CA ASN A 9 3.50 1.16 -28.10
C ASN A 9 2.53 0.63 -29.21
N PRO A 10 1.41 1.32 -29.47
CA PRO A 10 0.32 0.87 -30.35
C PRO A 10 0.67 0.69 -31.83
N LYS A 11 1.90 0.98 -32.27
CA LYS A 11 2.29 0.70 -33.66
C LYS A 11 2.61 -0.77 -33.93
N ASN A 12 2.96 -1.60 -32.94
CA ASN A 12 3.43 -2.97 -33.22
C ASN A 12 2.96 -4.05 -32.24
N ALA A 13 2.18 -3.72 -31.22
CA ALA A 13 1.91 -4.66 -30.15
C ALA A 13 0.42 -5.04 -30.01
N ILE A 14 -0.19 -5.41 -31.13
CA ILE A 14 -1.32 -6.36 -31.16
C ILE A 14 -1.11 -7.21 -32.42
N LYS A 15 -0.45 -8.37 -32.29
CA LYS A 15 -0.66 -9.43 -33.28
C LYS A 15 -2.03 -10.03 -32.99
N SER A 16 -3.08 -9.44 -33.57
CA SER A 16 -4.38 -10.09 -33.62
C SER A 16 -4.20 -11.40 -34.37
N LYS A 17 -4.28 -12.53 -33.66
CA LYS A 17 -4.66 -13.78 -34.31
C LYS A 17 -6.18 -13.79 -34.40
N SER A 18 -6.72 -13.18 -35.45
CA SER A 18 -7.99 -13.69 -35.98
C SER A 18 -7.99 -13.64 -37.50
N SER A 19 -8.06 -14.83 -38.08
CA SER A 19 -8.69 -15.06 -39.38
C SER A 19 -10.15 -14.64 -39.27
N GLY A 20 -10.43 -13.34 -39.36
CA GLY A 20 -11.77 -12.80 -39.17
C GLY A 20 -11.77 -11.29 -38.97
N GLY A 21 -11.78 -10.54 -40.07
CA GLY A 21 -11.62 -9.08 -40.12
C GLY A 21 -12.41 -8.28 -39.08
N LYS A 22 -11.69 -7.82 -38.05
CA LYS A 22 -12.02 -6.61 -37.29
C LYS A 22 -10.78 -5.71 -37.27
N SER A 23 -10.99 -4.43 -37.56
CA SER A 23 -9.94 -3.41 -37.63
C SER A 23 -9.22 -3.26 -36.28
N PRO A 24 -7.91 -2.91 -36.28
CA PRO A 24 -7.20 -2.59 -35.05
C PRO A 24 -7.89 -1.45 -34.30
N ILE A 25 -8.02 -1.58 -32.98
CA ILE A 25 -8.54 -0.53 -32.11
C ILE A 25 -7.49 0.59 -32.04
N ASP A 26 -7.87 1.82 -32.39
CA ASP A 26 -7.02 2.98 -32.19
C ASP A 26 -7.03 3.35 -30.70
N LEU A 27 -5.89 3.13 -30.03
CA LEU A 27 -5.70 3.35 -28.60
C LEU A 27 -5.12 4.74 -28.27
N THR A 28 -4.94 5.62 -29.27
CA THR A 28 -4.30 6.93 -29.06
C THR A 28 -5.11 7.89 -28.18
N ASP A 29 -6.44 7.74 -28.14
CA ASP A 29 -7.34 8.53 -27.28
C ASP A 29 -7.87 7.74 -26.06
N PHE A 30 -7.40 6.51 -25.86
CA PHE A 30 -7.90 5.64 -24.81
C PHE A 30 -7.12 5.81 -23.51
N HIS A 31 -7.73 6.53 -22.56
CA HIS A 31 -7.27 6.61 -21.17
C HIS A 31 -8.10 5.66 -20.30
N PRO A 32 -7.67 4.41 -20.07
CA PRO A 32 -8.39 3.53 -19.16
C PRO A 32 -8.33 4.06 -17.73
N SER A 33 -9.39 3.81 -16.98
CA SER A 33 -9.42 4.01 -15.53
C SER A 33 -9.08 2.70 -14.82
N ASN A 34 -8.52 2.82 -13.61
CA ASN A 34 -8.34 1.67 -12.73
C ASN A 34 -9.69 0.96 -12.48
N GLY A 35 -9.68 -0.37 -12.46
CA GLY A 35 -10.87 -1.22 -12.29
C GLY A 35 -11.76 -1.31 -13.52
N LYS A 36 -11.37 -0.71 -14.66
CA LYS A 36 -12.15 -0.81 -15.90
C LYS A 36 -12.11 -2.24 -16.44
N ALA A 37 -13.28 -2.79 -16.74
CA ALA A 37 -13.41 -4.07 -17.44
C ALA A 37 -12.88 -3.95 -18.87
N ILE A 38 -12.13 -4.96 -19.29
CA ILE A 38 -11.58 -5.07 -20.64
C ILE A 38 -12.63 -5.73 -21.53
N GLY A 39 -12.82 -5.19 -22.73
CA GLY A 39 -13.72 -5.77 -23.73
C GLY A 39 -13.22 -7.11 -24.27
N ASP A 40 -14.14 -7.93 -24.78
CA ASP A 40 -13.80 -9.23 -25.37
C ASP A 40 -12.97 -9.13 -26.66
N ASP A 41 -12.87 -7.93 -27.22
CA ASP A 41 -12.08 -7.59 -28.39
C ASP A 41 -10.57 -7.45 -28.11
N TRP A 42 -10.15 -7.46 -26.85
CA TRP A 42 -8.74 -7.39 -26.47
C TRP A 42 -8.16 -8.79 -26.27
N ASP A 43 -7.12 -9.11 -27.03
CA ASP A 43 -6.34 -10.35 -26.91
C ASP A 43 -5.33 -10.26 -25.76
N VAL A 44 -5.86 -10.22 -24.52
CA VAL A 44 -5.10 -10.12 -23.27
C VAL A 44 -5.59 -11.14 -22.25
N GLN A 45 -4.68 -11.62 -21.42
CA GLN A 45 -4.88 -12.65 -20.40
C GLN A 45 -4.60 -12.10 -18.99
N PRO A 46 -5.15 -12.73 -17.93
CA PRO A 46 -4.77 -12.40 -16.56
C PRO A 46 -3.26 -12.43 -16.35
N GLY A 47 -2.76 -11.36 -15.73
CA GLY A 47 -1.35 -11.06 -15.45
C GLY A 47 -0.57 -10.40 -16.59
N ASP A 48 -1.19 -10.17 -17.75
CA ASP A 48 -0.58 -9.34 -18.78
C ASP A 48 -0.35 -7.90 -18.28
N VAL A 49 0.73 -7.29 -18.77
CA VAL A 49 1.10 -5.90 -18.49
C VAL A 49 0.83 -5.06 -19.73
N ILE A 50 0.01 -4.02 -19.59
CA ILE A 50 -0.37 -3.11 -20.67
C ILE A 50 0.20 -1.72 -20.35
N ALA A 51 1.11 -1.24 -21.20
CA ALA A 51 1.78 0.04 -21.04
C ALA A 51 1.57 0.92 -22.28
N TRP A 52 0.94 2.09 -22.10
CA TRP A 52 0.66 3.02 -23.20
C TRP A 52 1.89 3.84 -23.62
N SER A 53 2.81 4.08 -22.69
CA SER A 53 4.07 4.76 -22.99
C SER A 53 5.21 4.19 -22.13
N ASP A 54 5.64 4.92 -21.12
CA ASP A 54 6.54 4.44 -20.08
C ASP A 54 5.80 3.70 -18.95
N TYR A 55 6.59 3.12 -18.05
CA TYR A 55 6.13 2.28 -16.95
C TYR A 55 5.58 3.06 -15.75
N ARG A 56 5.26 4.34 -15.94
CA ARG A 56 4.70 5.17 -14.86
C ARG A 56 3.35 4.65 -14.40
N ALA A 57 3.06 4.88 -13.11
CA ALA A 57 1.80 4.50 -12.48
C ALA A 57 0.57 4.84 -13.32
N ASP A 58 0.49 6.05 -13.88
CA ASP A 58 -0.66 6.56 -14.63
C ASP A 58 -0.88 5.94 -16.01
N LYS A 59 0.07 5.15 -16.51
CA LYS A 59 0.07 4.67 -17.90
C LYS A 59 0.33 3.18 -18.04
N THR A 60 0.47 2.47 -16.92
CA THR A 60 0.71 1.04 -16.90
C THR A 60 -0.29 0.33 -16.03
N TYR A 61 -0.82 -0.77 -16.56
CA TYR A 61 -1.88 -1.56 -15.96
C TYR A 61 -1.56 -3.04 -16.04
N PHE A 62 -2.06 -3.80 -15.08
CA PHE A 62 -2.07 -5.26 -15.05
C PHE A 62 -3.49 -5.75 -15.31
N VAL A 63 -3.63 -6.89 -15.99
CA VAL A 63 -4.94 -7.54 -16.16
C VAL A 63 -5.20 -8.49 -15.00
N ASP A 64 -6.28 -8.31 -14.25
CA ASP A 64 -6.65 -9.24 -13.16
C ASP A 64 -7.38 -10.50 -13.66
N GLU A 65 -7.72 -11.42 -12.74
CA GLU A 65 -8.48 -12.65 -13.04
C GLU A 65 -9.85 -12.38 -13.66
N GLN A 66 -10.44 -11.25 -13.33
CA GLN A 66 -11.76 -10.82 -13.81
C GLN A 66 -11.65 -9.98 -15.09
N ARG A 67 -10.45 -9.88 -15.68
CA ARG A 67 -10.15 -9.05 -16.85
C ARG A 67 -10.44 -7.57 -16.62
N HIS A 68 -10.16 -7.04 -15.43
CA HIS A 68 -10.06 -5.61 -15.18
C HIS A 68 -8.62 -5.10 -15.24
N LEU A 69 -8.49 -3.81 -15.49
CA LEU A 69 -7.21 -3.10 -15.46
C LEU A 69 -6.87 -2.65 -14.04
N LEU A 70 -5.82 -3.20 -13.45
CA LEU A 70 -5.24 -2.76 -12.19
C LEU A 70 -4.06 -1.84 -12.45
N LYS A 71 -4.14 -0.61 -12.00
CA LYS A 71 -3.11 0.40 -12.17
C LYS A 71 -1.81 0.01 -11.44
N ASN A 72 -0.65 0.28 -12.06
CA ASN A 72 0.65 0.13 -11.42
C ASN A 72 0.72 0.98 -10.14
N GLN A 73 1.18 0.36 -9.05
CA GLN A 73 1.18 0.94 -7.71
C GLN A 73 2.37 1.86 -7.44
N ASP A 74 3.38 1.90 -8.33
CA ASP A 74 4.54 2.77 -8.16
C ASP A 74 4.19 4.26 -8.27
N THR A 75 4.04 4.94 -7.14
CA THR A 75 3.79 6.39 -7.09
C THR A 75 5.07 7.23 -7.01
N SER A 76 6.27 6.63 -7.07
CA SER A 76 7.54 7.35 -6.91
C SER A 76 7.83 8.36 -8.03
N GLY A 77 7.17 8.21 -9.19
CA GLY A 77 7.42 9.02 -10.38
C GLY A 77 8.68 8.61 -11.16
N SER A 78 9.42 7.62 -10.65
CA SER A 78 10.64 7.10 -11.27
C SER A 78 10.37 6.15 -12.43
N GLY A 79 9.11 5.74 -12.62
CA GLY A 79 8.69 4.92 -13.76
C GLY A 79 9.09 3.46 -13.58
N TYR A 80 8.97 2.93 -12.37
CA TYR A 80 9.19 1.52 -12.09
C TYR A 80 7.88 0.75 -12.12
N LEU A 81 7.98 -0.56 -12.35
CA LEU A 81 6.90 -1.51 -12.18
C LEU A 81 6.91 -2.08 -10.76
N THR A 82 5.80 -1.95 -10.06
CA THR A 82 5.48 -2.71 -8.86
C THR A 82 4.38 -3.71 -9.22
N ILE A 83 4.72 -5.00 -9.26
CA ILE A 83 3.76 -6.06 -9.60
C ILE A 83 3.04 -6.49 -8.31
N PRO A 84 1.72 -6.23 -8.19
CA PRO A 84 1.01 -6.43 -6.93
C PRO A 84 0.69 -7.91 -6.67
N LEU A 85 0.47 -8.25 -5.40
CA LEU A 85 0.18 -9.60 -4.94
C LEU A 85 -1.09 -10.18 -5.60
N SER A 86 -2.08 -9.35 -5.88
CA SER A 86 -3.31 -9.75 -6.57
C SER A 86 -3.05 -10.34 -7.95
N ILE A 87 -1.92 -10.00 -8.57
CA ILE A 87 -1.47 -10.47 -9.88
C ILE A 87 -0.48 -11.62 -9.75
N THR A 88 0.49 -11.53 -8.84
CA THR A 88 1.52 -12.58 -8.72
C THR A 88 0.94 -13.90 -8.19
N ARG A 89 -0.10 -13.85 -7.35
CA ARG A 89 -0.80 -15.04 -6.83
C ARG A 89 -1.43 -15.92 -7.92
N LEU A 90 -1.59 -15.40 -9.14
CA LEU A 90 -2.15 -16.13 -10.28
C LEU A 90 -1.17 -17.17 -10.82
N PHE A 91 0.10 -17.06 -10.44
CA PHE A 91 1.18 -17.86 -10.97
C PHE A 91 1.81 -18.72 -9.89
N PRO A 92 2.11 -20.00 -10.19
CA PRO A 92 2.89 -20.83 -9.29
C PRO A 92 4.29 -20.29 -9.02
N SER A 93 4.86 -19.49 -9.92
CA SER A 93 6.14 -18.79 -9.73
C SER A 93 6.09 -17.46 -10.48
N ALA A 94 5.91 -16.36 -9.75
CA ALA A 94 5.76 -15.03 -10.35
C ALA A 94 7.03 -14.59 -11.08
N LEU A 95 8.22 -14.91 -10.57
CA LEU A 95 9.47 -14.57 -11.26
C LEU A 95 9.63 -15.30 -12.57
N LYS A 96 9.28 -16.60 -12.62
CA LYS A 96 9.35 -17.36 -13.87
C LYS A 96 8.36 -16.84 -14.89
N HIS A 97 7.18 -16.44 -14.43
CA HIS A 97 6.20 -15.77 -15.27
C HIS A 97 6.84 -14.49 -15.84
N TYR A 98 7.24 -13.54 -15.01
CA TYR A 98 7.81 -12.27 -15.48
C TYR A 98 9.28 -12.33 -15.96
N ALA A 99 9.87 -13.51 -16.15
CA ALA A 99 11.29 -13.66 -16.44
C ALA A 99 11.75 -12.94 -17.72
N SER A 100 10.91 -12.88 -18.76
CA SER A 100 11.24 -12.14 -20.00
C SER A 100 11.26 -10.63 -19.79
N LEU A 101 10.33 -10.12 -18.97
CA LEU A 101 10.29 -8.71 -18.57
C LEU A 101 11.51 -8.38 -17.71
N LEU A 102 11.81 -9.22 -16.72
CA LEU A 102 12.96 -9.08 -15.82
C LEU A 102 14.31 -9.26 -16.54
N GLY A 103 14.38 -10.08 -17.59
CA GLY A 103 15.59 -10.28 -18.37
C GLY A 103 15.93 -9.08 -19.25
N SER A 104 14.94 -8.56 -19.98
CA SER A 104 15.14 -7.47 -20.93
C SER A 104 15.02 -6.06 -20.32
N GLN A 105 14.38 -5.94 -19.15
CA GLN A 105 14.04 -4.68 -18.48
C GLN A 105 14.14 -4.82 -16.95
N SER A 106 15.14 -5.55 -16.43
CA SER A 106 15.30 -5.79 -14.97
C SER A 106 15.35 -4.50 -14.17
N ASN A 107 16.00 -3.48 -14.72
CA ASN A 107 16.13 -2.14 -14.15
C ASN A 107 14.80 -1.35 -14.13
N LEU A 108 13.71 -1.87 -14.70
CA LEU A 108 12.40 -1.23 -14.70
C LEU A 108 11.43 -1.87 -13.71
N VAL A 109 11.73 -3.05 -13.18
CA VAL A 109 10.89 -3.66 -12.14
C VAL A 109 11.53 -3.38 -10.80
N ALA A 110 10.96 -2.44 -10.04
CA ALA A 110 11.45 -2.14 -8.70
C ALA A 110 11.09 -3.26 -7.74
N GLU A 111 9.83 -3.75 -7.82
CA GLU A 111 9.28 -4.60 -6.78
C GLU A 111 8.30 -5.62 -7.34
N ILE A 112 8.37 -6.84 -6.81
CA ILE A 112 7.41 -7.91 -7.04
C ILE A 112 6.90 -8.37 -5.68
N GLU A 113 5.61 -8.17 -5.42
CA GLU A 113 4.96 -8.70 -4.24
C GLU A 113 4.71 -10.20 -4.41
N LEU A 114 5.01 -11.01 -3.40
CA LEU A 114 4.98 -12.47 -3.49
C LEU A 114 4.01 -13.05 -2.45
N GLY A 115 3.26 -14.07 -2.87
CA GLY A 115 2.43 -14.85 -1.95
C GLY A 115 3.26 -15.87 -1.17
N PRO A 116 2.84 -16.28 0.03
CA PRO A 116 3.60 -17.24 0.86
C PRO A 116 3.80 -18.62 0.23
N THR A 117 3.05 -18.93 -0.82
CA THR A 117 3.11 -20.19 -1.58
C THR A 117 3.84 -20.05 -2.91
N ASP A 118 4.46 -18.89 -3.21
CA ASP A 118 5.16 -18.69 -4.47
C ASP A 118 6.35 -19.68 -4.60
N GLY A 119 6.48 -20.28 -5.78
CA GLY A 119 7.49 -21.28 -6.10
C GLY A 119 8.92 -20.77 -5.97
N ILE A 120 9.13 -19.45 -5.97
CA ILE A 120 10.43 -18.83 -5.71
C ILE A 120 11.04 -19.28 -4.38
N PHE A 121 10.22 -19.54 -3.35
CA PHE A 121 10.73 -19.98 -2.06
C PHE A 121 11.37 -21.37 -2.17
N VAL A 122 10.77 -22.27 -2.95
CA VAL A 122 11.35 -23.60 -3.23
C VAL A 122 12.63 -23.46 -4.05
N GLU A 123 12.64 -22.57 -5.03
CA GLU A 123 13.80 -22.34 -5.90
C GLU A 123 15.01 -21.77 -5.13
N LYS A 124 14.77 -20.84 -4.20
CA LYS A 124 15.83 -20.15 -3.45
C LYS A 124 16.25 -20.89 -2.18
N PHE A 125 15.30 -21.50 -1.47
CA PHE A 125 15.53 -22.14 -0.17
C PHE A 125 15.47 -23.67 -0.20
N GLY A 126 15.24 -24.28 -1.38
CA GLY A 126 15.17 -25.73 -1.56
C GLY A 126 13.92 -26.39 -0.99
N SER A 127 13.03 -25.61 -0.36
CA SER A 127 11.78 -26.09 0.24
C SER A 127 10.74 -24.97 0.33
N PRO A 128 9.44 -25.29 0.42
CA PRO A 128 8.41 -24.28 0.68
C PRO A 128 8.63 -23.62 2.04
N LEU A 129 8.08 -22.42 2.22
CA LEU A 129 8.02 -21.82 3.56
C LEU A 129 7.30 -22.75 4.55
N PRO A 130 7.71 -22.78 5.83
CA PRO A 130 7.03 -23.54 6.87
C PRO A 130 5.53 -23.20 6.90
N GLU A 131 4.68 -24.20 7.15
CA GLU A 131 3.23 -23.99 7.21
C GLU A 131 2.81 -22.92 8.23
N THR A 132 3.51 -22.86 9.38
CA THR A 132 3.33 -21.83 10.41
C THR A 132 3.59 -20.41 9.90
N ILE A 133 4.41 -20.25 8.87
CA ILE A 133 4.71 -18.97 8.24
C ILE A 133 3.78 -18.72 7.07
N ARG A 134 3.44 -19.75 6.27
CA ARG A 134 2.54 -19.61 5.12
C ARG A 134 1.12 -19.18 5.50
N ASN A 135 0.67 -19.61 6.68
CA ASN A 135 -0.67 -19.30 7.19
C ASN A 135 -0.76 -17.94 7.88
N ARG A 136 0.36 -17.19 7.97
CA ARG A 136 0.37 -15.84 8.54
C ARG A 136 -0.15 -14.83 7.53
N ASN A 137 -1.13 -14.04 7.95
CA ASN A 137 -1.70 -12.94 7.16
C ASN A 137 -1.09 -11.56 7.53
N ASP A 138 -0.11 -11.56 8.43
CA ASP A 138 0.60 -10.38 8.91
C ASP A 138 2.02 -10.30 8.34
N ILE A 139 2.34 -11.07 7.29
CA ILE A 139 3.63 -11.01 6.60
C ILE A 139 3.40 -10.62 5.14
N SER A 140 4.16 -9.64 4.66
CA SER A 140 4.34 -9.32 3.25
C SER A 140 5.72 -9.76 2.79
N TYR A 141 5.79 -10.33 1.58
CA TYR A 141 7.02 -10.75 0.93
C TYR A 141 7.18 -9.92 -0.34
N MET A 142 8.36 -9.33 -0.51
CA MET A 142 8.69 -8.58 -1.71
C MET A 142 10.07 -9.00 -2.22
N TYR A 143 10.23 -9.02 -3.53
CA TYR A 143 11.50 -9.27 -4.18
C TYR A 143 11.88 -8.08 -5.06
N ASN A 144 13.08 -7.55 -4.84
CA ASN A 144 13.70 -6.57 -5.72
C ASN A 144 14.63 -7.31 -6.69
N PRO A 145 14.30 -7.38 -7.99
CA PRO A 145 15.10 -8.10 -8.98
C PRO A 145 16.41 -7.39 -9.36
N GLU A 146 16.49 -6.07 -9.22
CA GLU A 146 17.70 -5.29 -9.48
C GLU A 146 18.78 -5.58 -8.42
N GLU A 147 18.37 -5.59 -7.15
CA GLU A 147 19.27 -5.87 -6.02
C GLU A 147 19.45 -7.37 -5.77
N GLY A 148 18.52 -8.20 -6.27
CA GLY A 148 18.45 -9.62 -5.91
C GLY A 148 18.05 -9.87 -4.45
N THR A 149 17.40 -8.89 -3.82
CA THR A 149 17.10 -8.87 -2.38
C THR A 149 15.65 -9.27 -2.10
N PHE A 150 15.44 -10.05 -1.03
CA PHE A 150 14.13 -10.32 -0.46
C PHE A 150 13.86 -9.45 0.75
N TYR A 151 12.71 -8.81 0.74
CA TYR A 151 12.16 -8.07 1.86
C TYR A 151 11.02 -8.87 2.49
N VAL A 152 11.09 -9.05 3.81
CA VAL A 152 10.04 -9.70 4.60
C VAL A 152 9.60 -8.71 5.66
N THR A 153 8.38 -8.20 5.49
CA THR A 153 7.81 -7.20 6.40
C THR A 153 6.70 -7.84 7.20
N VAL A 154 6.81 -7.81 8.53
CA VAL A 154 5.68 -8.13 9.40
C VAL A 154 4.76 -6.90 9.41
N VAL A 155 3.68 -6.97 8.64
CA VAL A 155 2.63 -5.96 8.63
C VAL A 155 1.86 -6.14 9.93
N SER A 156 2.21 -5.34 10.95
CA SER A 156 1.48 -5.38 12.21
C SER A 156 0.03 -4.94 11.95
N ASN A 157 -0.87 -5.89 11.78
CA ASN A 157 -2.33 -5.71 11.89
C ASN A 157 -2.74 -5.47 13.35
N GLU A 158 -1.84 -4.91 14.16
CA GLU A 158 -2.18 -4.48 15.50
C GLU A 158 -3.20 -3.36 15.32
N LYS A 159 -4.45 -3.65 15.67
CA LYS A 159 -5.53 -2.66 15.68
C LYS A 159 -5.00 -1.44 16.41
N LYS A 160 -5.16 -0.27 15.81
CA LYS A 160 -4.76 0.98 16.44
C LYS A 160 -5.96 1.57 17.16
N ALA A 161 -5.78 1.87 18.44
CA ALA A 161 -6.67 2.75 19.16
C ALA A 161 -6.33 4.20 18.82
N ALA A 162 -7.34 5.05 18.79
CA ALA A 162 -7.17 6.49 18.86
C ALA A 162 -8.26 7.10 19.73
N PHE A 163 -7.90 8.13 20.50
CA PHE A 163 -8.84 8.96 21.23
C PHE A 163 -8.35 10.40 21.27
N ILE A 164 -9.28 11.32 21.47
CA ILE A 164 -9.05 12.76 21.43
C ILE A 164 -9.31 13.33 22.81
N VAL A 165 -8.29 13.96 23.38
CA VAL A 165 -8.40 14.77 24.59
C VAL A 165 -8.67 16.20 24.17
N THR A 166 -9.89 16.66 24.40
CA THR A 166 -10.32 18.04 24.13
C THR A 166 -10.28 18.87 25.42
N PHE A 167 -9.84 20.12 25.33
CA PHE A 167 -9.92 21.07 26.44
C PHE A 167 -10.56 22.37 25.97
N ASN A 168 -11.37 22.95 26.86
CA ASN A 168 -11.98 24.26 26.69
C ASN A 168 -12.01 24.95 28.06
N ILE A 169 -10.91 25.61 28.41
CA ILE A 169 -10.71 26.26 29.71
C ILE A 169 -11.11 27.73 29.58
N GLN A 170 -11.87 28.23 30.56
CA GLN A 170 -12.36 29.62 30.63
C GLN A 170 -11.91 30.28 31.94
N GLY A 171 -11.67 31.59 31.93
CA GLY A 171 -11.37 32.41 33.13
C GLY A 171 -10.02 33.13 33.12
N GLU A 172 -9.82 34.08 34.03
CA GLU A 172 -8.67 35.03 34.06
C GLU A 172 -7.29 34.39 34.37
N GLU A 173 -7.22 33.08 34.62
CA GLU A 173 -5.96 32.34 34.83
C GLU A 173 -5.64 31.31 33.72
N THR A 174 -6.37 31.32 32.60
CA THR A 174 -6.24 30.29 31.55
C THR A 174 -4.85 30.19 30.95
N TYR A 175 -4.14 31.31 30.80
CA TYR A 175 -2.79 31.32 30.21
C TYR A 175 -1.74 30.59 31.08
N LYS A 176 -2.00 30.40 32.38
CA LYS A 176 -1.13 29.63 33.29
C LYS A 176 -1.47 28.14 33.35
N LYS A 177 -2.63 27.72 32.81
CA LYS A 177 -3.16 26.36 32.91
C LYS A 177 -3.28 25.70 31.54
N TRP A 178 -2.25 25.80 30.71
CA TRP A 178 -2.23 25.14 29.41
C TRP A 178 -1.94 23.64 29.57
N PRO A 179 -2.89 22.73 29.25
CA PRO A 179 -2.63 21.30 29.33
C PRO A 179 -1.63 20.92 28.23
N GLY A 180 -0.39 20.65 28.65
CA GLY A 180 0.69 20.25 27.74
C GLY A 180 0.38 18.92 27.04
N ARG A 181 1.08 18.67 25.94
CA ARG A 181 1.13 17.36 25.29
C ARG A 181 1.66 16.30 26.28
N LEU A 182 1.04 15.13 26.32
CA LEU A 182 1.65 13.94 26.96
C LEU A 182 2.96 13.59 26.26
N ASN A 183 4.06 13.60 27.01
CA ASN A 183 5.37 13.30 26.45
C ASN A 183 5.50 11.79 26.13
N SER A 184 6.47 11.45 25.27
CA SER A 184 6.76 10.06 24.92
C SER A 184 7.24 9.21 26.10
N ASN A 185 7.74 9.82 27.17
CA ASN A 185 8.25 9.10 28.34
C ASN A 185 7.13 8.61 29.28
N LEU A 186 5.95 9.23 29.20
CA LEU A 186 4.75 8.84 29.94
C LEU A 186 3.89 7.84 29.17
N LEU A 187 4.11 7.72 27.85
CA LEU A 187 3.32 6.85 26.99
C LEU A 187 4.02 5.50 26.80
N PRO A 188 3.26 4.38 26.74
CA PRO A 188 3.81 3.09 26.33
C PRO A 188 4.40 3.14 24.92
N SER A 189 5.31 2.21 24.64
CA SER A 189 5.90 2.06 23.29
C SER A 189 4.80 1.92 22.22
N GLY A 190 5.00 2.62 21.10
CA GLY A 190 4.05 2.64 19.98
C GLY A 190 2.93 3.68 20.08
N TRP A 191 2.85 4.45 21.18
CA TRP A 191 1.90 5.56 21.29
C TRP A 191 2.52 6.90 20.91
N SER A 192 1.74 7.72 20.21
CA SER A 192 2.01 9.14 19.98
C SER A 192 0.90 10.00 20.59
N CYS A 193 1.24 11.25 20.89
CA CYS A 193 0.30 12.30 21.28
C CYS A 193 0.62 13.52 20.43
N GLU A 194 -0.30 13.91 19.55
CA GLU A 194 -0.10 14.98 18.57
C GLU A 194 -1.21 16.01 18.66
N GLN A 195 -0.94 17.23 18.20
CA GLN A 195 -1.95 18.26 18.14
C GLN A 195 -3.06 17.83 17.16
N HIS A 196 -4.31 17.97 17.59
CA HIS A 196 -5.47 17.72 16.75
C HIS A 196 -6.28 19.01 16.59
N GLY A 197 -6.38 19.49 15.35
CA GLY A 197 -7.04 20.76 15.05
C GLY A 197 -6.25 21.99 15.52
N SER A 198 -6.95 23.14 15.61
CA SER A 198 -6.34 24.41 15.99
C SER A 198 -6.24 24.56 17.51
N LEU A 199 -5.03 24.88 17.98
CA LEU A 199 -4.82 25.42 19.31
C LEU A 199 -5.10 26.92 19.28
N SER A 200 -5.92 27.41 20.20
CA SER A 200 -6.09 28.86 20.39
C SER A 200 -6.11 29.19 21.87
N GLY A 201 -5.32 30.19 22.26
CA GLY A 201 -5.30 30.72 23.61
C GLY A 201 -5.38 32.23 23.60
N GLY A 202 -6.11 32.77 24.57
CA GLY A 202 -6.19 34.18 24.88
C GLY A 202 -6.12 34.40 26.39
N SER A 203 -6.19 35.65 26.82
CA SER A 203 -6.13 36.05 28.23
C SER A 203 -7.23 35.43 29.10
N HIS A 204 -8.35 35.01 28.50
CA HIS A 204 -9.54 34.52 29.21
C HIS A 204 -10.04 33.13 28.77
N SER A 205 -9.42 32.53 27.75
CA SER A 205 -9.81 31.19 27.30
C SER A 205 -8.65 30.44 26.64
N SER A 206 -8.68 29.11 26.72
CA SER A 206 -7.77 28.24 25.99
C SER A 206 -8.53 27.01 25.50
N LYS A 207 -8.46 26.75 24.20
CA LYS A 207 -9.09 25.59 23.57
C LYS A 207 -8.13 24.86 22.65
N GLY A 208 -8.32 23.55 22.58
CA GLY A 208 -7.47 22.70 21.77
C GLY A 208 -7.83 21.23 21.92
N ALA A 209 -7.11 20.41 21.17
CA ALA A 209 -7.20 18.97 21.31
C ALA A 209 -5.85 18.29 21.07
N TRP A 210 -5.66 17.17 21.77
CA TRP A 210 -4.56 16.25 21.60
C TRP A 210 -5.12 14.90 21.12
N LYS A 211 -4.62 14.39 20.00
CA LYS A 211 -4.93 13.03 19.54
C LYS A 211 -3.87 12.09 20.06
N LEU A 212 -4.29 11.07 20.80
CA LEU A 212 -3.46 9.95 21.18
C LEU A 212 -3.75 8.76 20.27
N GLN A 213 -2.71 8.12 19.75
CA GLN A 213 -2.85 6.97 18.85
C GLN A 213 -1.75 5.95 19.11
N GLY A 214 -2.12 4.66 19.14
CA GLY A 214 -1.18 3.56 19.36
C GLY A 214 -1.85 2.18 19.37
N PRO A 215 -1.17 1.13 19.85
CA PRO A 215 -1.71 -0.23 19.90
C PRO A 215 -2.98 -0.36 20.76
N GLU A 216 -4.04 -0.96 20.21
CA GLU A 216 -5.35 -1.17 20.89
C GLU A 216 -5.19 -1.93 22.21
N LYS A 217 -4.30 -2.93 22.26
CA LYS A 217 -4.04 -3.75 23.46
C LYS A 217 -3.62 -2.96 24.71
N SER A 218 -3.19 -1.71 24.52
CA SER A 218 -2.67 -0.83 25.58
C SER A 218 -3.52 0.42 25.77
N LYS A 219 -4.67 0.51 25.10
CA LYS A 219 -5.58 1.66 25.13
C LYS A 219 -6.01 2.03 26.55
N GLU A 220 -6.42 1.06 27.34
CA GLU A 220 -6.93 1.26 28.71
C GLU A 220 -5.83 1.82 29.62
N ALA A 221 -4.59 1.33 29.48
CA ALA A 221 -3.46 1.86 30.22
C ALA A 221 -3.18 3.34 29.85
N VAL A 222 -3.27 3.69 28.57
CA VAL A 222 -3.06 5.08 28.12
C VAL A 222 -4.24 5.98 28.51
N LEU A 223 -5.47 5.46 28.52
CA LEU A 223 -6.63 6.20 29.03
C LEU A 223 -6.44 6.57 30.50
N GLU A 224 -5.95 5.65 31.34
CA GLU A 224 -5.67 5.95 32.76
C GLU A 224 -4.52 6.95 32.94
N ILE A 225 -3.46 6.84 32.13
CA ILE A 225 -2.38 7.84 32.10
C ILE A 225 -2.92 9.22 31.72
N ALA A 226 -3.76 9.30 30.68
CA ALA A 226 -4.34 10.55 30.21
C ALA A 226 -5.29 11.16 31.25
N LYS A 227 -6.18 10.37 31.86
CA LYS A 227 -7.07 10.85 32.94
C LYS A 227 -6.27 11.43 34.10
N LYS A 228 -5.22 10.73 34.54
CA LYS A 228 -4.37 11.19 35.64
C LYS A 228 -3.58 12.45 35.29
N TYR A 229 -3.03 12.51 34.08
CA TYR A 229 -2.20 13.64 33.64
C TYR A 229 -3.03 14.92 33.45
N TYR A 230 -4.25 14.79 32.93
CA TYR A 230 -5.15 15.91 32.67
C TYR A 230 -6.18 16.16 33.79
N ASP A 231 -6.03 15.50 34.94
CA ASP A 231 -6.87 15.76 36.10
C ASP A 231 -6.78 17.23 36.52
N GLY A 232 -7.93 17.83 36.82
CA GLY A 232 -8.04 19.26 37.15
C GLY A 232 -7.97 20.24 35.97
N PHE A 233 -7.78 19.79 34.72
CA PHE A 233 -7.76 20.68 33.53
C PHE A 233 -9.12 20.87 32.84
N GLY A 234 -10.19 20.18 33.30
CA GLY A 234 -11.51 20.27 32.66
C GLY A 234 -11.51 19.72 31.22
N VAL A 235 -10.77 18.63 30.98
CA VAL A 235 -10.70 17.96 29.67
C VAL A 235 -11.88 17.00 29.47
N ASN A 236 -12.24 16.75 28.21
CA ASN A 236 -13.07 15.61 27.80
C ASN A 236 -12.25 14.66 26.93
N ILE A 237 -12.27 13.37 27.23
CA ILE A 237 -11.58 12.31 26.49
C ILE A 237 -12.63 11.50 25.73
N ASN A 238 -12.58 11.54 24.38
CA ASN A 238 -13.50 10.85 23.48
C ASN A 238 -12.78 9.82 22.61
#